data_AF-A0A7W1Q4W1-F1
#
_entry.id   AF-A0A7W1Q4W1-F1
#
_cell.length_a   1.000
_cell.length_b   1.000
_cell.length_c   1.000
_cell.angle_alpha   90.00
_cell.angle_beta   90.00
_cell.angle_gamma   90.00
#
_symmetry.space_group_name_H-M   'P 1'
#
loop_
_entity.id
_entity.type
_entity.pdbx_description
1 polymer ?
#
loop_
_entity_poly.entity_id
_entity_poly.type
_entity_poly.pdbx_seq_one_letter_code
_entity_poly.pdbx_strand_id
1 'polypeptide(L)'
;MDDVKAKIREYILEDAAPKGITQLSDTDSLTENGVVDSLGIFRLVSFLEENFGVRISDEEIVTDNFSSINEIEEFVNNKLASKKEKSPR
;
A
#
# COMPACT_ATOMS: atom_id res chain seq x y z
N MET A 1 -5.99 13.90 -2.70
CA MET A 1 -5.10 13.08 -1.85
C MET A 1 -5.87 11.86 -1.33
N ASP A 2 -7.21 11.96 -1.22
CA ASP A 2 -8.12 10.90 -0.79
C ASP A 2 -8.22 9.68 -1.75
N ASP A 3 -7.92 9.82 -3.04
CA ASP A 3 -7.99 8.71 -4.00
C ASP A 3 -6.97 7.58 -3.73
N VAL A 4 -5.77 7.90 -3.25
CA VAL A 4 -4.72 6.89 -3.02
C VAL A 4 -5.13 5.99 -1.86
N LYS A 5 -5.48 6.62 -0.73
CA LYS A 5 -5.95 5.94 0.48
C LYS A 5 -7.18 5.10 0.23
N ALA A 6 -8.19 5.64 -0.45
CA ALA A 6 -9.43 4.92 -0.75
C ALA A 6 -9.14 3.65 -1.57
N LYS A 7 -8.30 3.75 -2.62
CA LYS A 7 -7.90 2.61 -3.45
C LYS A 7 -7.13 1.54 -2.68
N ILE A 8 -6.18 1.96 -1.84
CA ILE A 8 -5.40 1.02 -1.00
C ILE A 8 -6.33 0.29 -0.04
N ARG A 9 -7.23 1.03 0.64
CA ARG A 9 -8.21 0.45 1.56
C ARG A 9 -9.11 -0.55 0.84
N GLU A 10 -9.68 -0.18 -0.30
CA GLU A 10 -10.59 -1.03 -1.07
C GLU A 10 -9.89 -2.33 -1.46
N TYR A 11 -8.69 -2.24 -2.02
CA TYR A 11 -7.89 -3.41 -2.38
C TYR A 11 -7.58 -4.32 -1.18
N ILE A 12 -7.16 -3.76 -0.04
CA ILE A 12 -6.86 -4.55 1.16
C ILE A 12 -8.13 -5.23 1.69
N LEU A 13 -9.27 -4.53 1.72
CA LEU A 13 -10.53 -5.11 2.15
C LEU A 13 -10.99 -6.23 1.20
N GLU A 14 -10.76 -6.10 -0.11
CA GLU A 14 -11.05 -7.17 -1.07
C GLU A 14 -10.15 -8.41 -0.85
N ASP A 15 -8.85 -8.24 -0.63
CA ASP A 15 -7.92 -9.35 -0.34
C ASP A 15 -8.23 -10.00 1.02
N ALA A 16 -8.72 -9.22 1.99
CA ALA A 16 -9.02 -9.66 3.35
C ALA A 16 -10.49 -10.11 3.56
N ALA A 17 -11.40 -9.84 2.62
CA ALA A 17 -12.80 -10.27 2.70
C ALA A 17 -12.96 -11.80 2.87
N PRO A 18 -12.18 -12.66 2.18
CA PRO A 18 -12.19 -14.11 2.41
C PRO A 18 -11.77 -14.51 3.84
N LYS A 19 -11.03 -13.66 4.55
CA LYS A 19 -10.63 -13.86 5.94
C LYS A 19 -11.70 -13.36 6.94
N GLY A 20 -12.81 -12.81 6.46
CA GLY A 20 -13.87 -12.24 7.30
C GLY A 20 -13.59 -10.83 7.81
N ILE A 21 -12.57 -10.14 7.27
CA ILE A 21 -12.25 -8.77 7.65
C ILE A 21 -13.05 -7.83 6.75
N THR A 22 -14.01 -7.11 7.34
CA THR A 22 -14.92 -6.22 6.61
C THR A 22 -14.76 -4.75 6.94
N GLN A 23 -13.93 -4.42 7.93
CA GLN A 23 -13.61 -3.06 8.36
C GLN A 23 -12.15 -2.96 8.76
N LEU A 24 -11.56 -1.82 8.44
CA LEU A 24 -10.15 -1.52 8.71
C LEU A 24 -9.97 0.00 8.83
N SER A 25 -9.34 0.42 9.92
CA SER A 25 -8.95 1.82 10.15
C SER A 25 -7.61 2.13 9.48
N ASP A 26 -7.36 3.40 9.19
CA ASP A 26 -6.14 3.80 8.49
C ASP A 26 -4.85 3.58 9.30
N THR A 27 -4.99 3.47 10.62
CA THR A 27 -3.91 3.27 11.59
C THR A 27 -3.82 1.84 12.11
N ASP A 28 -4.67 0.94 11.62
CA ASP A 28 -4.64 -0.46 12.07
C ASP A 28 -3.44 -1.19 11.47
N SER A 29 -2.73 -1.95 12.32
CA SER A 29 -1.62 -2.82 11.90
C SER A 29 -2.11 -3.94 10.99
N LEU A 30 -1.88 -3.84 9.69
CA LEU A 30 -2.24 -4.82 8.67
C LEU A 30 -1.59 -6.18 8.91
N THR A 31 -0.32 -6.18 9.31
CA THR A 31 0.48 -7.39 9.51
C THR A 31 0.21 -8.04 10.86
N GLU A 32 0.13 -7.25 11.94
CA GLU A 32 -0.17 -7.78 13.28
C GLU A 32 -1.61 -8.30 13.39
N ASN A 33 -2.57 -7.63 12.74
CA ASN A 33 -3.96 -8.09 12.70
C ASN A 33 -4.19 -9.26 11.72
N GLY A 34 -3.15 -9.71 11.01
CA GLY A 34 -3.25 -10.80 10.03
C GLY A 34 -4.07 -10.45 8.78
N VAL A 35 -4.30 -9.16 8.53
CA VAL A 35 -4.98 -8.65 7.34
C VAL A 35 -4.14 -8.97 6.11
N VAL A 36 -2.86 -8.62 6.18
CA VAL A 36 -1.89 -8.80 5.10
C VAL A 36 -0.77 -9.73 5.55
N ASP A 37 -0.56 -10.80 4.80
CA ASP A 37 0.56 -11.72 4.98
C ASP A 37 1.73 -11.35 4.05
N SER A 38 2.87 -12.02 4.18
CA SER A 38 4.04 -11.81 3.30
C SER A 38 3.69 -11.89 1.81
N LEU A 39 2.85 -12.84 1.40
CA LEU A 39 2.36 -12.94 0.02
C LEU A 39 1.38 -11.80 -0.36
N GLY A 40 0.60 -11.31 0.61
CA GLY A 40 -0.30 -10.18 0.41
C GLY A 40 0.47 -8.88 0.16
N ILE A 41 1.61 -8.69 0.84
CA ILE A 41 2.49 -7.53 0.61
C ILE A 41 2.98 -7.52 -0.84
N PHE A 42 3.45 -8.64 -1.39
CA PHE A 42 3.89 -8.70 -2.79
C PHE A 42 2.75 -8.34 -3.77
N ARG A 43 1.53 -8.84 -3.54
CA ARG A 43 0.38 -8.47 -4.39
C ARG A 43 0.03 -6.99 -4.26
N LEU A 44 0.05 -6.45 -3.04
CA LEU A 44 -0.17 -5.04 -2.77
C LEU A 44 0.88 -4.18 -3.49
N VAL A 45 2.16 -4.57 -3.43
CA VAL A 45 3.24 -3.89 -4.16
C VAL A 45 2.94 -3.85 -5.65
N SER A 46 2.60 -5.00 -6.27
CA SER A 46 2.21 -5.03 -7.69
C SER A 46 1.02 -4.12 -7.98
N PHE A 47 -0.02 -4.14 -7.14
CA PHE A 47 -1.17 -3.24 -7.28
C PHE A 47 -0.75 -1.77 -7.24
N LEU A 48 0.13 -1.38 -6.32
CA LEU A 48 0.61 -0.01 -6.17
C LEU A 48 1.43 0.43 -7.39
N GLU A 49 2.34 -0.42 -7.86
CA GLU A 49 3.16 -0.15 -9.04
C GLU A 49 2.29 0.00 -10.30
N GLU A 50 1.28 -0.85 -10.49
CA GLU A 50 0.38 -0.79 -11.65
C GLU A 50 -0.59 0.39 -11.59
N ASN A 51 -1.18 0.68 -10.42
CA ASN A 51 -2.19 1.74 -10.28
C ASN A 51 -1.60 3.15 -10.22
N PHE A 52 -0.44 3.30 -9.60
CA PHE A 52 0.19 4.62 -9.38
C PHE A 52 1.45 4.82 -10.23
N GLY A 53 1.95 3.78 -10.90
CA GLY A 53 3.17 3.85 -11.70
C GLY A 53 4.42 4.11 -10.85
N VAL A 54 4.38 3.78 -9.56
CA VAL A 54 5.55 3.87 -8.67
C VAL A 54 6.45 2.64 -8.86
N ARG A 55 7.69 2.73 -8.40
CA ARG A 55 8.61 1.58 -8.36
C ARG A 55 9.05 1.34 -6.92
N ILE A 56 8.83 0.13 -6.45
CA ILE A 56 9.08 -0.29 -5.08
C ILE A 56 10.16 -1.38 -5.13
N SER A 57 11.33 -1.09 -4.56
CA SER A 57 12.43 -2.07 -4.49
C SER A 57 12.21 -3.04 -3.35
N ASP A 58 12.75 -4.26 -3.42
CA ASP A 58 12.63 -5.27 -2.35
C ASP A 58 13.07 -4.75 -0.97
N GLU A 59 14.08 -3.87 -0.94
CA GLU A 59 14.58 -3.21 0.28
C GLU A 59 13.56 -2.26 0.93
N GLU A 60 12.59 -1.78 0.15
CA GLU A 60 11.52 -0.89 0.61
C GLU A 60 10.27 -1.66 1.02
N ILE A 61 10.19 -2.94 0.65
CA ILE A 61 9.15 -3.89 1.06
C ILE A 61 9.43 -4.36 2.50
N VAL A 62 9.45 -3.42 3.43
CA VAL A 62 9.63 -3.67 4.87
C VAL A 62 8.32 -3.49 5.61
N THR A 63 8.16 -4.21 6.72
CA THR A 63 6.94 -4.19 7.53
C THR A 63 6.53 -2.78 7.98
N ASP A 64 7.46 -1.85 8.21
CA ASP A 64 7.16 -0.47 8.60
C ASP A 64 6.50 0.35 7.48
N ASN A 65 6.87 0.17 6.20
CA ASN A 65 6.21 0.91 5.11
C ASN A 65 4.83 0.34 4.77
N PHE A 66 4.55 -0.88 5.22
CA PHE A 66 3.36 -1.66 4.91
C PHE A 66 2.58 -2.08 6.18
N SER A 67 2.86 -1.45 7.32
CA SER A 67 2.18 -1.77 8.58
C SER A 67 0.79 -1.20 8.64
N SER A 68 0.52 -0.04 8.05
CA SER A 68 -0.82 0.58 8.04
C SER A 68 -1.15 1.24 6.70
N ILE A 69 -2.44 1.51 6.45
CA ILE A 69 -2.88 2.22 5.23
C ILE A 69 -2.24 3.61 5.14
N ASN A 70 -2.12 4.32 6.27
CA ASN A 70 -1.48 5.64 6.30
C ASN A 70 -0.03 5.58 5.84
N GLU A 71 0.74 4.62 6.34
CA GLU A 71 2.16 4.47 5.96
C GLU A 71 2.31 4.15 4.47
N ILE A 72 1.46 3.28 3.94
CA ILE A 72 1.45 2.95 2.51
C ILE A 72 1.07 4.19 1.68
N GLU A 73 0.05 4.94 2.09
CA GLU A 73 -0.35 6.18 1.43
C GLU A 73 0.82 7.18 1.40
N GLU A 74 1.45 7.43 2.54
CA GLU A 74 2.57 8.37 2.65
C GLU A 74 3.74 7.91 1.78
N PHE A 75 4.07 6.62 1.80
CA PHE A 75 5.11 6.03 0.97
C PHE A 75 4.82 6.23 -0.53
N VAL A 76 3.61 5.92 -0.99
CA VAL A 76 3.19 6.10 -2.38
C VAL A 76 3.21 7.58 -2.77
N ASN A 77 2.70 8.48 -1.93
CA ASN A 77 2.72 9.92 -2.20
C ASN A 77 4.15 10.46 -2.30
N ASN A 78 5.06 10.04 -1.42
CA ASN A 78 6.47 10.41 -1.47
C ASN A 78 7.13 9.92 -2.77
N LYS A 79 6.81 8.72 -3.23
CA LYS A 79 7.27 8.19 -4.53
C LYS A 79 6.73 8.99 -5.70
N LEU A 80 5.45 9.35 -5.69
CA LEU A 80 4.81 10.15 -6.73
C LEU A 80 5.41 11.57 -6.80
N ALA A 81 5.71 12.17 -5.65
CA ALA A 81 6.40 13.46 -5.56
C ALA A 81 7.82 13.36 -6.12
N SER A 82 8.58 12.34 -5.73
CA SER A 82 9.95 12.09 -6.20
C SER A 82 10.02 11.80 -7.71
N LYS A 83 8.97 11.20 -8.28
CA LYS A 83 8.86 10.93 -9.73
C LYS A 83 8.64 12.21 -10.54
N LYS A 84 7.97 13.23 -9.98
CA LYS A 84 7.76 14.53 -10.65
C LYS A 84 9.06 15.30 -10.89
N GLU A 85 10.10 15.10 -10.09
CA GLU A 85 11.39 15.78 -10.27
C GLU A 85 12.34 15.07 -11.26
N LYS A 86 12.09 13.79 -11.58
CA LYS A 86 12.95 12.97 -12.47
C LYS A 86 12.43 12.83 -13.90
N SER A 87 11.71 13.81 -14.43
CA SER A 87 11.49 13.95 -15.88
C SER A 87 12.45 15.00 -16.47
N PRO A 88 13.68 14.65 -16.86
CA PRO A 88 14.42 15.45 -17.82
C PRO A 88 13.89 15.17 -19.23
N ARG A 89 13.28 16.19 -19.83
CA ARG A 89 13.07 16.48 -21.27
C ARG A 89 12.54 15.38 -22.19
#